data_AF-A0A5C7Q2N7-F1
#
_entry.id   AF-A0A5C7Q2N7-F1
#
_cell.length_a   1.000
_cell.length_b   1.000
_cell.length_c   1.000
_cell.angle_alpha   90.00
_cell.angle_beta   90.00
_cell.angle_gamma   90.00
#
_symmetry.space_group_name_H-M   'P 1'
#
loop_
_entity.id
_entity.type
_entity.pdbx_description
1 polymer ?
#
loop_
_entity_poly.entity_id
_entity_poly.type
_entity_poly.pdbx_seq_one_letter_code
_entity_poly.pdbx_strand_id
1 'polypeptide(L)' 'MKQERPELTTKLLPCPFCGSEPDIVQDRPMPGWMSIRCSSGMCLRPSTDWSMDPEYCARTWNLRYKPVAGK' A
#
# COMPACT_ATOMS: atom_id res chain seq x y z
N MET A 1 -9.73 19.10 -15.07
CA MET A 1 -10.15 18.72 -13.70
C MET A 1 -8.88 18.60 -12.86
N LYS A 2 -8.68 19.45 -11.85
CA LYS A 2 -7.55 19.31 -10.92
C LYS A 2 -7.86 18.11 -10.04
N GLN A 3 -7.20 16.97 -10.26
CA GLN A 3 -7.19 15.90 -9.28
C GLN A 3 -6.46 16.44 -8.05
N GLU A 4 -7.23 16.78 -7.03
CA GLU A 4 -6.68 17.10 -5.72
C GLU A 4 -5.96 15.85 -5.22
N ARG A 5 -4.63 15.96 -5.10
CA ARG A 5 -3.79 14.90 -4.54
C ARG A 5 -4.35 14.64 -3.14
N PRO A 6 -4.91 13.45 -2.84
CA PRO A 6 -5.49 13.20 -1.53
C PRO A 6 -4.44 13.54 -0.49
N GLU A 7 -4.81 14.38 0.48
CA GLU A 7 -3.97 14.61 1.65
C GLU A 7 -3.56 13.24 2.17
N LEU A 8 -2.25 13.07 2.35
CA LEU A 8 -1.66 11.84 2.87
C LEU A 8 -2.13 11.65 4.30
N THR A 9 -3.37 11.21 4.45
CA THR A 9 -3.83 10.61 5.69
C THR A 9 -2.93 9.41 5.89
N THR A 10 -2.19 9.42 7.00
CA THR A 10 -1.46 8.24 7.52
C THR A 10 -2.38 7.03 7.74
N LYS A 11 -3.69 7.20 7.55
CA LYS A 11 -4.70 6.16 7.55
C LYS A 11 -4.64 5.37 6.24
N LEU A 12 -4.29 4.10 6.35
CA LEU A 12 -4.33 3.17 5.23
C LEU A 12 -5.77 2.87 4.85
N LEU A 13 -6.07 2.89 3.55
CA LEU A 13 -7.34 2.45 3.03
C LEU A 13 -7.49 0.93 3.21
N PRO A 14 -8.72 0.42 3.39
CA PRO A 14 -8.95 -1.02 3.42
C PRO A 14 -8.54 -1.67 2.09
N CYS A 15 -8.24 -2.97 2.16
CA CYS A 15 -7.85 -3.78 1.02
C CYS A 15 -8.88 -3.63 -0.13
N PRO A 16 -8.44 -3.34 -1.37
CA PRO A 16 -9.36 -3.11 -2.48
C PRO A 16 -10.12 -4.36 -2.94
N PHE A 17 -9.70 -5.55 -2.50
CA PHE A 17 -10.33 -6.82 -2.90
C PHE A 17 -11.30 -7.38 -1.86
N CYS A 18 -10.93 -7.32 -0.57
CA CYS A 18 -11.71 -7.97 0.49
C CYS A 18 -12.19 -7.00 1.58
N GLY A 19 -11.82 -5.72 1.52
CA GLY A 19 -12.20 -4.71 2.52
C GLY A 19 -11.50 -4.84 3.88
N SER A 20 -10.68 -5.88 4.10
CA SER A 20 -9.94 -6.07 5.35
C SER A 20 -8.88 -5.00 5.57
N GLU A 21 -8.54 -4.76 6.83
CA GLU A 21 -7.49 -3.81 7.23
C GLU A 21 -6.11 -4.31 6.76
N PRO A 22 -5.25 -3.43 6.24
CA PRO A 22 -3.88 -3.80 5.89
C PRO A 22 -2.93 -3.79 7.10
N ASP A 23 -1.88 -4.60 7.02
CA ASP A 23 -0.77 -4.63 7.97
C ASP A 23 0.49 -4.00 7.36
N ILE A 24 1.29 -3.34 8.19
CA ILE A 24 2.67 -2.97 7.85
C ILE A 24 3.57 -4.14 8.25
N VAL A 25 4.24 -4.73 7.26
CA VAL A 25 5.21 -5.81 7.45
C VAL A 25 6.60 -5.22 7.37
N GLN A 26 7.47 -5.56 8.31
CA GLN A 26 8.89 -5.18 8.29
C GLN A 26 9.75 -6.37 7.87
N ASP A 27 10.78 -6.09 7.07
CA ASP A 27 11.76 -7.08 6.64
C ASP A 27 12.74 -7.34 7.79
N ARG A 28 12.91 -8.61 8.18
CA ARG A 28 13.84 -9.00 9.24
C ARG A 28 15.30 -8.98 8.75
N PRO A 29 15.64 -9.59 7.60
CA PRO A 29 16.96 -9.46 7.00
C PRO A 29 17.38 -8.02 6.64
N MET A 30 16.44 -7.13 6.33
CA MET A 30 16.72 -5.73 5.98
C MET A 30 16.01 -4.75 6.93
N PRO A 31 16.59 -4.46 8.11
CA PRO A 31 15.98 -3.55 9.08
C PRO A 31 15.63 -2.19 8.48
N GLY A 32 14.42 -1.72 8.78
CA GLY A 32 13.90 -0.45 8.29
C GLY A 32 13.16 -0.53 6.96
N TRP A 33 13.28 -1.64 6.21
CA TRP A 33 12.42 -1.89 5.06
C TRP A 33 11.05 -2.38 5.51
N MET A 34 10.02 -1.83 4.89
CA MET A 34 8.63 -2.20 5.15
C MET A 34 7.83 -2.33 3.86
N SER A 35 6.74 -3.07 3.92
CA SER A 35 5.73 -3.17 2.87
C SER A 35 4.36 -3.21 3.54
N ILE A 36 3.34 -2.68 2.86
CA ILE A 36 1.96 -2.78 3.33
C ILE A 36 1.29 -3.95 2.61
N ARG A 37 0.64 -4.84 3.34
CA ARG A 37 -0.03 -6.04 2.80
C ARG A 37 -1.42 -6.18 3.39
N CYS A 38 -2.34 -6.81 2.65
CA CYS A 38 -3.59 -7.26 3.24
C CYS A 38 -3.35 -8.32 4.36
N SER A 39 -4.03 -8.14 5.50
CA SER A 39 -3.99 -9.08 6.64
C SER A 39 -4.76 -10.38 6.42
N SER A 40 -5.77 -10.36 5.53
CA SER A 40 -6.66 -11.50 5.32
C SER A 40 -5.99 -12.64 4.57
N GLY A 41 -5.94 -13.82 5.21
CA GLY A 41 -5.46 -15.07 4.59
C GLY A 41 -6.38 -15.63 3.49
N MET A 42 -7.63 -15.15 3.42
CA MET A 42 -8.62 -15.55 2.42
C MET A 42 -8.65 -14.61 1.20
N CYS A 43 -7.80 -13.59 1.18
CA CYS A 43 -7.68 -12.62 0.10
C CYS A 43 -6.51 -12.96 -0.83
N LEU A 44 -6.39 -12.27 -1.97
CA LEU A 44 -5.23 -12.33 -2.87
C LEU A 44 -3.92 -11.80 -2.25
N ARG A 45 -3.97 -11.33 -0.98
CA ARG A 45 -2.85 -10.80 -0.20
C ARG A 45 -2.01 -9.79 -0.99
N PRO A 46 -2.62 -8.77 -1.63
CA PRO A 46 -1.84 -7.75 -2.30
C PRO A 46 -0.87 -7.10 -1.31
N SER A 47 0.30 -6.70 -1.81
CA SER A 47 1.30 -5.95 -1.08
C SER A 47 1.89 -4.83 -1.92
N THR A 48 2.42 -3.79 -1.28
CA THR A 48 3.28 -2.81 -1.95
C THR A 48 4.68 -3.39 -2.14
N ASP A 49 5.49 -2.71 -2.96
CA ASP A 49 6.93 -2.93 -2.94
C ASP A 49 7.52 -2.61 -1.55
N TRP A 50 8.67 -3.20 -1.26
CA TRP A 50 9.43 -2.90 -0.06
C TRP A 50 10.07 -1.51 -0.19
N SER A 51 10.00 -0.71 0.86
CA SER A 51 10.66 0.60 0.93
C SER A 51 11.00 0.95 2.37
N MET A 52 12.02 1.77 2.57
CA MET A 52 12.33 2.38 3.87
C MET A 52 11.46 3.61 4.18
N ASP A 53 10.76 4.15 3.18
CA ASP A 53 9.87 5.31 3.34
C ASP A 53 8.42 4.84 3.62
N PRO A 54 7.89 5.05 4.84
CA PRO A 54 6.53 4.67 5.18
C PRO A 54 5.48 5.44 4.36
N GLU A 55 5.76 6.69 3.99
CA GLU A 55 4.84 7.50 3.19
C GLU A 55 4.79 7.01 1.75
N TYR A 56 5.90 6.53 1.20
CA TYR A 56 5.91 5.86 -0.10
C TYR A 56 5.02 4.62 -0.07
N CYS A 57 5.20 3.75 0.92
CA CYS A 57 4.37 2.55 1.06
C CYS A 57 2.89 2.92 1.18
N ALA A 58 2.54 3.86 2.07
CA ALA A 58 1.17 4.30 2.28
C ALA A 58 0.56 4.92 1.01
N ARG A 59 1.31 5.75 0.27
CA ARG A 59 0.90 6.28 -1.03
C ARG A 59 0.64 5.16 -2.02
N THR A 60 1.57 4.23 -2.19
CA THR A 60 1.44 3.14 -3.16
C THR A 60 0.21 2.28 -2.85
N TRP A 61 -0.02 1.98 -1.58
CA TRP A 61 -1.22 1.26 -1.13
C TRP A 61 -2.50 2.05 -1.40
N ASN A 62 -2.54 3.33 -1.01
CA ASN A 62 -3.74 4.17 -1.09
C ASN A 62 -4.05 4.66 -2.50
N LEU A 63 -3.04 4.85 -3.36
CA LEU A 63 -3.23 5.30 -4.74
C LEU A 63 -4.05 4.29 -5.55
N ARG A 64 -4.00 2.99 -5.19
CA ARG A 64 -4.70 1.88 -5.89
C ARG A 64 -4.45 1.88 -7.41
N TYR A 65 -3.46 2.66 -7.88
CA TYR A 65 -3.24 3.01 -9.26
C TYR A 65 -2.15 2.07 -9.78
N LYS A 66 -2.54 1.13 -10.65
CA LYS A 66 -1.61 0.71 -11.69
C LYS A 66 -1.63 1.84 -12.72
N PRO A 67 -0.57 2.66 -12.85
CA PRO A 67 -0.44 3.40 -14.10
C PRO A 67 -0.43 2.35 -15.20
N VAL A 68 -1.50 2.30 -15.98
CA VAL A 68 -1.46 1.59 -17.26
C VAL A 68 -0.39 2.33 -18.02
N ALA A 69 0.79 1.72 -18.19
CA ALA A 69 1.74 2.21 -19.16
C ALA A 69 0.97 2.24 -20.49
N GLY A 70 0.61 3.45 -20.93
CA GLY A 70 -0.01 3.65 -22.22
C GLY A 70 0.90 3.03 -23.27
N LYS A 71 0.27 2.27 -24.16
CA LYS A 71 0.85 1.57 -25.31
C LYS A 71 2.04 2.28 -25.95
#